data_AF-A0A959TDF1-F1
#
_entry.id   AF-A0A959TDF1-F1
#
_cell.length_a   1.000
_cell.length_b   1.000
_cell.length_c   1.000
_cell.angle_alpha   90.00
_cell.angle_beta   90.00
_cell.angle_gamma   90.00
#
_symmetry.space_group_name_H-M   'P 1'
#
loop_
_entity.id
_entity.type
_entity.pdbx_description
1 polymer ?
#
loop_
_entity_poly.entity_id
_entity_poly.type
_entity_poly.pdbx_seq_one_letter_code
_entity_poly.pdbx_strand_id
1 'polypeptide(L)'
;NAGGDSALVLCELDPPLPMLSALAGAPDAGGVWTDPGGAVFTGPFDPADDQPGEYVYFLAGQAPCANDQAVVSFAVSNSVEAGSSGSLLLCGNDDPFQLLDSLAG
;
A
#
# COMPACT_ATOMS: atom_id res chain seq x y z
N ASN A 1 -9.72 -13.38 15.57
CA ASN A 1 -8.45 -12.65 15.41
C ASN A 1 -8.58 -11.82 14.15
N ALA A 2 -8.49 -10.50 14.28
CA ALA A 2 -8.54 -9.56 13.16
C ALA A 2 -7.26 -9.59 12.30
N GLY A 3 -6.21 -10.29 12.75
CA GLY A 3 -4.90 -10.31 12.11
C GLY A 3 -3.97 -9.28 12.71
N GLY A 4 -2.84 -9.07 12.05
CA GLY A 4 -1.89 -8.01 12.40
C GLY A 4 -1.96 -6.86 11.41
N ASP A 5 -1.58 -5.67 11.89
CA ASP A 5 -1.42 -4.49 11.05
C ASP A 5 -0.38 -4.71 9.96
N SER A 6 -0.59 -4.10 8.81
CA SER A 6 0.33 -4.19 7.67
C SER A 6 0.37 -2.91 6.85
N ALA A 7 1.43 -2.79 6.05
CA ALA A 7 1.57 -1.70 5.09
C ALA A 7 1.99 -2.30 3.75
N LEU A 8 1.25 -1.97 2.68
CA LEU A 8 1.49 -2.44 1.33
C LEU A 8 1.66 -1.25 0.40
N VAL A 9 2.64 -1.35 -0.48
CA VAL A 9 2.83 -0.42 -1.60
C VAL A 9 2.51 -1.19 -2.87
N LEU A 10 1.49 -0.74 -3.60
CA LEU A 10 1.03 -1.32 -4.85
C LEU A 10 1.30 -0.36 -6.01
N CYS A 11 1.45 -0.90 -7.21
CA CYS A 11 1.49 -0.11 -8.43
C CYS A 11 0.06 0.16 -8.92
N GLU A 12 -0.16 1.28 -9.61
CA GLU A 12 -1.49 1.61 -10.19
C GLU A 12 -2.02 0.55 -11.18
N LEU A 13 -1.12 -0.28 -11.73
CA LEU A 13 -1.44 -1.35 -12.68
C LEU A 13 -1.53 -2.73 -12.01
N ASP A 14 -1.32 -2.82 -10.70
CA ASP A 14 -1.43 -4.08 -9.99
C ASP A 14 -2.90 -4.55 -9.97
N PRO A 15 -3.12 -5.87 -10.04
CA PRO A 15 -4.48 -6.40 -9.99
C PRO A 15 -5.12 -6.15 -8.61
N PRO A 16 -6.47 -6.14 -8.53
CA PRO A 16 -7.18 -5.97 -7.27
C PRO A 16 -6.75 -7.00 -6.22
N LEU A 17 -6.40 -6.53 -5.03
CA LEU A 17 -5.92 -7.35 -3.93
C LEU A 17 -7.03 -7.63 -2.92
N PRO A 18 -7.34 -8.90 -2.59
CA PRO A 18 -8.28 -9.21 -1.52
C PRO A 18 -7.79 -8.66 -0.17
N MET A 19 -8.59 -7.85 0.51
CA MET A 19 -8.15 -7.16 1.72
C MET A 19 -7.72 -8.09 2.87
N LEU A 20 -8.38 -9.24 3.02
CA LEU A 20 -7.96 -10.23 4.03
C LEU A 20 -6.55 -10.77 3.77
N SER A 21 -6.11 -10.82 2.51
CA SER A 21 -4.74 -11.25 2.18
C SER A 21 -3.70 -10.16 2.40
N ALA A 22 -4.14 -8.90 2.54
CA ALA A 22 -3.26 -7.77 2.84
C ALA A 22 -2.90 -7.72 4.34
N LEU A 23 -3.74 -8.27 5.22
CA LEU A 23 -3.48 -8.35 6.66
C LEU A 23 -2.34 -9.31 6.98
N ALA A 24 -1.56 -9.00 8.01
CA ALA A 24 -0.53 -9.91 8.49
C ALA A 24 -1.14 -11.08 9.30
N GLY A 25 -0.53 -12.26 9.20
CA GLY A 25 -0.91 -13.44 9.98
C GLY A 25 -2.08 -14.23 9.36
N ALA A 26 -2.98 -14.74 10.21
CA ALA A 26 -4.14 -15.52 9.82
C ALA A 26 -5.43 -14.82 10.29
N PRO A 27 -5.87 -13.76 9.58
CA PRO A 27 -7.09 -13.05 9.94
C PRO A 27 -8.32 -13.93 9.74
N ASP A 28 -9.25 -13.88 10.68
CA ASP A 28 -10.54 -14.54 10.55
C ASP A 28 -11.45 -13.76 9.61
N ALA A 29 -12.27 -14.47 8.83
CA ALA A 29 -13.29 -13.88 7.97
C ALA A 29 -14.54 -13.45 8.75
N GLY A 30 -15.27 -12.48 8.21
CA GLY A 30 -16.56 -12.02 8.75
C GLY A 30 -16.53 -10.68 9.49
N GLY A 31 -15.38 -9.99 9.50
CA GLY A 31 -15.28 -8.60 9.92
C GLY A 31 -15.74 -7.62 8.84
N VAL A 32 -15.77 -6.34 9.20
CA VAL A 32 -16.17 -5.22 8.35
C VAL A 32 -14.95 -4.35 8.08
N TRP A 33 -14.77 -3.98 6.81
CA TRP A 33 -13.73 -3.03 6.42
C TRP A 33 -14.29 -1.62 6.37
N THR A 34 -13.47 -0.66 6.78
CA THR A 34 -13.75 0.77 6.66
C THR A 34 -12.64 1.41 5.83
N ASP A 35 -13.03 2.20 4.84
CA ASP A 35 -12.09 2.96 4.01
C ASP A 35 -11.50 4.17 4.77
N PRO A 36 -10.48 4.84 4.21
CA PRO A 36 -9.88 6.03 4.82
C PRO A 36 -10.87 7.20 4.97
N GLY A 37 -11.96 7.20 4.19
CA GLY A 37 -13.04 8.18 4.27
C GLY A 37 -14.07 7.89 5.36
N GLY A 38 -13.97 6.75 6.05
CA GLY A 38 -14.90 6.31 7.09
C GLY A 38 -16.14 5.58 6.56
N ALA A 39 -16.22 5.27 5.27
CA ALA A 39 -17.30 4.47 4.71
C ALA A 39 -16.99 2.97 4.79
N VAL A 40 -18.04 2.15 4.81
CA VAL A 40 -17.88 0.69 4.78
C VAL A 40 -17.34 0.30 3.41
N PHE A 41 -16.19 -0.37 3.41
CA PHE A 41 -15.56 -0.90 2.21
C PHE A 41 -15.91 -2.37 2.03
N THR A 42 -16.21 -2.77 0.79
CA THR A 42 -16.51 -4.15 0.45
C THR A 42 -15.86 -4.53 -0.86
N GLY A 43 -15.11 -5.63 -0.88
CA GLY A 43 -14.44 -6.12 -2.06
C GLY A 43 -12.91 -6.16 -1.90
N PRO A 44 -12.18 -6.45 -2.98
CA PRO A 44 -10.74 -6.25 -3.03
C PRO A 44 -10.39 -4.77 -3.13
N PHE A 45 -9.20 -4.38 -2.69
CA PHE A 45 -8.62 -3.07 -2.94
C PHE A 45 -8.05 -3.04 -4.36
N ASP A 46 -8.54 -2.15 -5.21
CA ASP A 46 -8.03 -1.89 -6.56
C ASP A 46 -7.18 -0.62 -6.56
N PRO A 47 -5.85 -0.71 -6.76
CA PRO A 47 -4.97 0.47 -6.75
C PRO A 47 -5.25 1.45 -7.91
N ALA A 48 -6.00 1.06 -8.94
CA ALA A 48 -6.37 1.94 -10.06
C ALA A 48 -7.61 2.80 -9.76
N ASP A 49 -8.54 2.28 -8.96
CA ASP A 49 -9.86 2.88 -8.71
C ASP A 49 -10.05 3.36 -7.25
N ASP A 50 -9.46 2.68 -6.28
CA ASP A 50 -9.62 2.95 -4.86
C ASP A 50 -8.62 3.97 -4.32
N GLN A 51 -9.05 4.74 -3.32
CA GLN A 51 -8.21 5.75 -2.69
C GLN A 51 -7.15 5.12 -1.77
N PRO A 52 -5.85 5.42 -1.95
CA PRO A 52 -4.83 4.98 -1.01
C PRO A 52 -5.03 5.61 0.39
N GLY A 53 -4.70 4.86 1.43
CA GLY A 53 -4.80 5.29 2.82
C GLY A 53 -4.91 4.13 3.81
N GLU A 54 -5.33 4.44 5.03
CA GLU A 54 -5.54 3.45 6.08
C GLU A 54 -6.92 2.82 5.98
N TYR A 55 -6.97 1.51 5.80
CA TYR A 55 -8.18 0.73 5.85
C TYR A 55 -8.23 -0.05 7.17
N VAL A 56 -9.38 0.00 7.84
CA VAL A 56 -9.55 -0.61 9.16
C VAL A 56 -10.44 -1.84 9.05
N TYR A 57 -9.92 -3.00 9.45
CA TYR A 57 -10.68 -4.22 9.63
C TYR A 57 -11.16 -4.33 11.07
N PHE A 58 -12.47 -4.39 11.26
CA PHE A 58 -13.09 -4.61 12.56
C PHE A 58 -13.77 -5.98 12.62
N LEU A 59 -13.36 -6.80 13.57
CA LEU A 59 -13.95 -8.11 13.82
C LEU A 59 -14.67 -8.11 15.17
N ALA A 60 -16.00 -8.23 15.13
CA ALA A 60 -16.81 -8.35 16.34
C ALA A 60 -16.51 -9.70 17.03
N GLY A 61 -16.10 -9.64 18.29
CA GLY A 61 -15.90 -10.81 19.13
C GLY A 61 -17.24 -11.37 19.57
N GLN A 62 -17.37 -12.70 19.60
CA GLN A 62 -18.46 -13.35 20.30
C GLN A 62 -18.00 -13.81 21.68
N ALA A 63 -18.82 -13.54 22.70
CA ALA A 63 -18.52 -13.90 24.08
C ALA A 63 -18.11 -15.38 24.18
N PRO A 64 -16.98 -15.71 24.85
CA PRO A 64 -16.19 -14.85 25.75
C PRO A 64 -15.05 -14.04 25.07
N CYS A 65 -14.92 -14.07 23.76
CA CYS A 65 -13.85 -13.38 23.04
C CYS A 65 -14.14 -11.87 22.93
N ALA A 66 -13.12 -11.04 23.15
CA ALA A 66 -13.20 -9.61 22.90
C ALA A 66 -13.22 -9.31 21.39
N ASN A 67 -13.69 -8.10 21.05
CA ASN A 67 -13.56 -7.57 19.69
C ASN A 67 -12.09 -7.38 19.34
N ASP A 68 -11.79 -7.44 18.05
CA ASP A 68 -10.43 -7.31 17.55
C ASP A 68 -10.42 -6.42 16.31
N GLN A 69 -9.30 -5.74 16.07
CA GLN A 69 -9.15 -4.86 14.91
C GLN A 69 -7.73 -4.91 14.35
N ALA A 70 -7.61 -4.65 13.06
CA ALA A 70 -6.33 -4.52 12.38
C ALA A 70 -6.39 -3.41 11.33
N VAL A 71 -5.25 -2.77 11.06
CA VAL A 71 -5.15 -1.65 10.12
C VAL A 71 -4.21 -2.02 8.98
N VAL A 72 -4.64 -1.76 7.75
CA VAL A 72 -3.82 -1.92 6.54
C VAL A 72 -3.60 -0.57 5.90
N SER A 73 -2.35 -0.14 5.80
CA SER A 73 -1.97 1.06 5.07
C SER A 73 -1.69 0.71 3.61
N PHE A 74 -2.53 1.19 2.68
CA PHE A 74 -2.29 1.07 1.24
C PHE A 74 -1.68 2.36 0.71
N ALA A 75 -0.51 2.24 0.09
CA ALA A 75 0.09 3.29 -0.73
C ALA A 75 0.11 2.84 -2.19
N VAL A 76 -0.24 3.75 -3.10
CA VAL A 76 -0.13 3.51 -4.54
C VAL A 76 1.07 4.30 -5.06
N SER A 77 2.02 3.61 -5.69
CA SER A 77 3.14 4.21 -6.40
C SER A 77 2.87 4.07 -7.89
N ASN A 78 2.69 5.18 -8.58
CA ASN A 78 2.65 5.21 -10.03
C ASN A 78 4.09 5.02 -10.55
N SER A 79 4.22 4.29 -11.65
CA SER A 79 5.53 4.00 -12.26
C SER A 79 6.15 5.23 -12.95
N VAL A 80 5.51 6.40 -12.83
CA VAL A 80 5.90 7.66 -13.48
C VAL A 80 6.57 8.68 -12.54
N GLU A 81 6.62 8.47 -11.22
CA GLU A 81 7.43 9.33 -10.33
C GLU A 81 8.84 8.80 -10.08
N ALA A 82 9.71 8.96 -11.08
CA ALA A 82 11.14 9.18 -10.84
C ALA A 82 11.43 10.63 -10.38
N GLY A 83 10.47 11.37 -9.82
CA GLY A 83 10.59 12.82 -9.65
C GLY A 83 9.84 13.39 -8.44
N SER A 84 10.62 13.81 -7.44
CA SER A 84 10.28 14.67 -6.29
C SER A 84 9.48 14.01 -5.16
N SER A 85 10.09 13.64 -4.02
CA SER A 85 11.01 14.48 -3.24
C SER A 85 11.92 13.65 -2.31
N GLY A 86 13.24 13.92 -2.36
CA GLY A 86 14.03 14.01 -1.13
C GLY A 86 15.04 12.91 -0.78
N SER A 87 15.91 12.48 -1.70
CA SER A 87 17.37 12.58 -1.50
C SER A 87 18.11 11.91 -2.66
N LEU A 88 19.05 12.69 -3.18
CA LEU A 88 20.19 12.22 -3.94
C LEU A 88 20.89 11.09 -3.16
N LEU A 89 20.66 9.84 -3.53
CA LEU A 89 21.61 8.76 -3.28
C LEU A 89 22.00 8.14 -4.62
N LEU A 90 22.84 8.88 -5.32
CA LEU A 90 23.66 8.36 -6.42
C LEU A 90 24.74 7.45 -5.81
N CYS A 91 24.44 6.16 -5.65
CA CYS A 91 25.43 5.10 -5.38
C CYS A 91 24.86 3.78 -5.96
N GLY A 92 25.33 3.19 -7.06
CA GLY A 92 26.43 3.44 -7.97
C GLY A 92 26.45 2.33 -9.04
N ASN A 93 27.25 2.58 -10.09
CA ASN A 93 27.61 1.71 -11.24
C ASN A 93 26.60 1.75 -12.40
N ASP A 94 26.95 2.04 -13.65
CA ASP A 94 28.13 2.64 -14.27
C ASP A 94 27.69 2.80 -15.74
N ASP A 95 27.60 4.03 -16.25
CA ASP A 95 27.83 4.26 -17.68
C ASP A 95 28.24 5.72 -17.86
N PRO A 96 29.52 6.00 -18.19
CA PRO A 96 29.99 7.37 -18.33
C PRO A 96 29.45 7.96 -19.63
N PHE A 97 28.38 8.76 -19.53
CA PHE A 97 27.96 9.61 -20.63
C PHE A 97 29.08 10.64 -20.90
N GLN A 98 29.74 10.49 -22.04
CA GLN A 98 30.84 11.34 -22.50
C GLN A 98 30.30 12.74 -22.86
N LEU A 99 30.28 13.65 -21.88
CA LEU A 99 30.05 15.08 -22.08
C LEU A 99 31.36 15.79 -22.46
N LEU A 100 31.89 15.54 -23.64
CA LEU A 100 32.90 16.43 -24.20
C LEU A 100 32.78 16.58 -25.71
N ASP A 101 31.69 17.18 -26.17
CA ASP A 101 31.57 17.61 -27.57
C ASP A 101 30.96 19.01 -27.75
N SER A 102 30.97 19.88 -26.73
CA SER A 102 30.49 21.25 -26.94
C SER A 102 31.01 22.30 -25.97
N LEU A 103 32.30 22.34 -25.65
CA LEU A 103 32.89 23.61 -25.19
C LEU A 103 34.35 23.79 -25.64
N ALA A 104 34.51 24.60 -26.68
CA ALA A 104 35.66 25.43 -27.04
C ALA A 104 36.97 24.74 -27.51
N GLY A 105 37.07 24.59 -28.84
CA GLY A 105 38.30 24.81 -29.60
C GLY A 105 37.99 25.77 -30.75
#